data_AF-A0A848YX63-F1
#
_entry.id   AF-A0A848YX63-F1
#
_cell.length_a   1.000
_cell.length_b   1.000
_cell.length_c   1.000
_cell.angle_alpha   90.00
_cell.angle_beta   90.00
_cell.angle_gamma   90.00
#
_symmetry.space_group_name_H-M   'P 1'
#
loop_
_entity.id
_entity.type
_entity.pdbx_description
1 polymer ?
#
loop_
_entity_poly.entity_id
_entity_poly.type
_entity_poly.pdbx_seq_one_letter_code
_entity_poly.pdbx_strand_id
1 'polypeptide(L)' 'MEVIRADGRWKTFYLGEGKKRPASDIVIPENLNQSQIPRYLADFFHELATPSNAGVDIID' A
#
# COMPACT_ATOMS: atom_id res chain seq x y z
N MET A 1 2.55 -2.53 9.45
CA MET A 1 1.68 -1.62 8.69
C MET A 1 0.24 -1.83 9.12
N GLU A 2 -0.59 -0.80 9.07
CA GLU A 2 -2.04 -0.89 9.27
C GLU A 2 -2.77 -0.33 8.04
N VAL A 3 -3.91 -0.94 7.70
CA VAL A 3 -4.81 -0.48 6.64
C VAL A 3 -6.23 -0.39 7.17
N ILE A 4 -6.88 0.74 6.94
CA ILE A 4 -8.27 0.96 7.33
C ILE A 4 -9.09 1.42 6.13
N ARG A 5 -10.39 1.11 6.14
CA ARG A 5 -11.35 1.70 5.19
C ARG A 5 -11.96 2.95 5.82
N ALA A 6 -11.89 4.08 5.14
CA ALA A 6 -12.56 5.32 5.54
C ALA A 6 -12.99 6.10 4.30
N ASP A 7 -14.21 6.62 4.30
CA ASP A 7 -14.74 7.46 3.21
C ASP A 7 -14.71 6.76 1.83
N GLY A 8 -14.94 5.44 1.81
CA GLY A 8 -14.86 4.62 0.58
C GLY A 8 -13.44 4.28 0.14
N ARG A 9 -12.40 4.82 0.80
CA ARG A 9 -10.99 4.67 0.45
C ARG A 9 -10.22 3.82 1.45
N TRP A 10 -9.14 3.21 0.97
CA TRP A 10 -8.15 2.57 1.82
C TRP A 10 -7.12 3.61 2.29
N LYS A 11 -6.93 3.71 3.61
CA LYS A 11 -5.89 4.54 4.23
C LYS A 11 -4.83 3.62 4.83
N THR A 12 -3.58 3.94 4.57
CA THR A 12 -2.40 3.13 4.89
C THR A 12 -1.54 3.85 5.94
N PHE A 13 -1.03 3.10 6.92
CA PHE A 13 -0.21 3.66 7.99
C PHE A 13 1.03 2.81 8.28
N TYR A 14 2.18 3.47 8.36
CA TYR A 14 3.36 2.93 9.00
C TYR A 14 3.17 2.92 10.52
N LEU A 15 3.47 1.78 11.13
CA LEU A 15 3.45 1.60 12.57
C LEU A 15 4.88 1.80 13.08
N GLY A 16 5.08 2.73 14.01
CA GLY A 16 6.34 2.93 14.73
C GLY A 16 6.16 2.76 16.24
N GLU A 17 7.10 3.27 17.03
CA GLU A 17 7.09 3.26 18.50
C GLU A 17 5.88 3.99 19.10
N GLY A 18 4.71 3.34 19.09
CA GLY A 18 3.45 3.89 19.59
C GLY A 18 2.80 4.95 18.70
N LYS A 19 3.38 5.30 17.55
CA LYS A 19 2.82 6.29 16.60
C LYS A 19 2.46 5.66 15.27
N LYS A 20 1.35 6.14 14.71
CA LYS A 20 0.92 5.84 13.32
C LYS A 20 1.31 7.01 12.44
N ARG A 21 1.96 6.75 11.31
CA ARG A 21 2.27 7.76 10.29
C ARG A 21 1.59 7.37 8.98
N PRO A 22 0.90 8.28 8.27
CA PRO A 22 0.35 7.98 6.96
C PRO A 22 1.44 7.46 6.01
N ALA A 23 1.13 6.40 5.26
CA ALA A 23 1.99 5.84 4.22
C ALA A 23 1.55 6.36 2.85
N SER A 24 1.85 7.63 2.56
CA SER A 24 1.44 8.32 1.33
C SER A 24 2.04 7.74 0.05
N ASP A 25 3.09 6.93 0.19
CA ASP A 25 3.78 6.17 -0.83
C ASP A 25 3.10 4.82 -1.17
N ILE A 26 2.05 4.44 -0.43
CA ILE A 26 1.30 3.21 -0.66
C ILE A 26 -0.16 3.54 -0.95
N VAL A 27 -0.55 3.40 -2.22
CA VAL A 27 -1.93 3.55 -2.69
C VAL A 27 -2.54 2.17 -2.91
N ILE A 28 -3.72 1.92 -2.33
CA ILE A 28 -4.49 0.68 -2.53
C ILE A 28 -5.74 1.03 -3.34
N PRO A 29 -5.99 0.36 -4.49
CA PRO A 29 -7.18 0.58 -5.29
C PRO A 29 -8.48 0.41 -4.50
N GLU A 30 -9.44 1.33 -4.69
CA GLU A 30 -10.70 1.36 -3.93
C GLU A 30 -11.60 0.14 -4.17
N ASN A 31 -11.46 -0.49 -5.35
CA ASN A 31 -12.22 -1.68 -5.77
C ASN A 31 -11.74 -2.99 -5.12
N LEU A 32 -10.62 -2.99 -4.41
CA LEU A 32 -10.15 -4.17 -3.68
C LEU A 32 -11.00 -4.42 -2.44
N ASN A 33 -11.41 -5.68 -2.27
CA ASN A 33 -12.03 -6.18 -1.06
C ASN A 33 -10.98 -6.35 0.05
N GLN A 34 -11.44 -6.29 1.31
CA GLN A 34 -10.55 -6.42 2.47
C GLN A 34 -9.72 -7.71 2.44
N SER A 35 -10.28 -8.82 1.95
CA SER A 35 -9.59 -10.10 1.83
C SER A 35 -8.46 -10.11 0.78
N GLN A 36 -8.46 -9.15 -0.16
CA GLN A 36 -7.46 -9.03 -1.21
C GLN A 36 -6.26 -8.17 -0.79
N ILE A 37 -6.43 -7.33 0.24
CA ILE A 37 -5.39 -6.40 0.73
C ILE A 37 -4.10 -7.12 1.14
N PRO A 38 -4.13 -8.23 1.91
CA PRO A 38 -2.89 -8.89 2.32
C PRO A 38 -2.06 -9.35 1.14
N ARG A 39 -2.71 -9.87 0.09
CA ARG A 39 -2.03 -10.32 -1.13
C ARG A 39 -1.45 -9.15 -1.92
N TYR A 40 -2.24 -8.10 -2.13
CA TYR A 40 -1.79 -6.89 -2.81
C TYR A 40 -0.55 -6.29 -2.15
N LEU A 41 -0.56 -6.15 -0.82
CA LEU A 41 0.59 -5.61 -0.08
C LEU A 41 1.82 -6.53 -0.15
N ALA A 42 1.61 -7.85 -0.11
CA ALA A 42 2.71 -8.79 -0.24
C ALA A 42 3.39 -8.65 -1.61
N ASP A 43 2.61 -8.58 -2.70
CA ASP A 43 3.15 -8.43 -4.05
C ASP A 43 3.89 -7.08 -4.18
N PHE A 44 3.28 -5.97 -3.73
CA PHE A 44 3.90 -4.64 -3.72
C PHE A 44 5.23 -4.59 -2.96
N PHE A 45 5.30 -5.18 -1.76
CA PHE A 45 6.55 -5.18 -0.98
C PHE A 45 7.61 -6.12 -1.57
N HIS A 46 7.23 -7.26 -2.17
CA HIS A 46 8.17 -8.11 -2.87
C HIS A 46 8.78 -7.40 -4.08
N GLU A 47 7.98 -6.66 -4.84
CA GLU A 47 8.45 -5.85 -5.97
C GLU A 47 9.45 -4.78 -5.50
N LEU A 48 9.13 -4.02 -4.45
CA LEU A 48 10.04 -3.00 -3.90
C LEU A 48 11.33 -3.59 -3.30
N ALA A 49 11.30 -4.83 -2.81
CA ALA A 49 12.45 -5.52 -2.24
C ALA A 49 13.36 -6.14 -3.31
N THR A 50 12.87 -6.35 -4.54
CA THR A 50 13.72 -6.80 -5.65
C THR A 50 14.54 -5.63 -6.21
N PRO A 51 15.88 -5.73 -6.34
CA PRO A 51 16.73 -4.65 -6.85
C PRO A 51 16.49 -4.29 -8.33
N SER A 52 15.61 -5.03 -9.01
CA SER A 52 15.21 -4.80 -10.40
C SER A 52 13.93 -3.96 -10.45
N ASN A 53 13.96 -2.71 -10.00
CA ASN A 53 12.91 -1.73 -10.32
C ASN A 53 13.00 -1.40 -11.83
N ALA A 54 12.45 -2.29 -12.67
CA ALA A 54 12.18 -1.98 -14.06
C ALA A 54 11.09 -0.89 -14.06
N GLY A 55 11.47 0.32 -14.46
CA GLY A 55 10.66 1.52 -14.35
C GLY A 55 9.27 1.35 -14.95
N VAL A 56 8.28 1.89 -14.24
CA VAL A 56 6.96 2.16 -14.80
C VAL A 56 6.64 3.63 -14.52
N ASP A 57 6.97 4.46 -15.50
CA ASP A 57 6.31 5.75 -15.70
C ASP A 57 5.08 5.50 -16.57
N ILE A 58 3.90 5.91 -16.09
CA ILE A 58 2.82 6.35 -16.99
C ILE A 58 2.26 7.65 -16.42
N ILE A 59 2.54 8.72 -17.17
CA ILE A 59 2.03 10.07 -16.98
C ILE A 59 1.04 10.32 -18.13
N ASP A 60 -0.22 10.61 -17.81
CA ASP A 60 -1.13 11.51 -18.55
C ASP A 60 -2.13 12.13 -17.56
#